data_AF-A0A6N9Q269-F1
#
_entry.id   AF-A0A6N9Q269-F1
#
_cell.length_a   1.000
_cell.length_b   1.000
_cell.length_c   1.000
_cell.angle_alpha   90.00
_cell.angle_beta   90.00
_cell.angle_gamma   90.00
#
_symmetry.space_group_name_H-M   'P 1'
#
loop_
_entity.id
_entity.type
_entity.pdbx_description
1 polymer ?
#
loop_
_entity_poly.entity_id
_entity_poly.type
_entity_poly.pdbx_seq_one_letter_code
_entity_poly.pdbx_strand_id
1 'polypeptide(L)'
;MEIIGSLIAISLLTFFYFKYPKVTVKSRVLIKELDHFKSMNGEKMNATKIIFLLDDSNKKVTLRVLSQKKFEEINQGDIGILTYRGLFLIEFKKINDKLMTLLRLDMSKEKRIYHFGVGLKMQLMK
;
A
#
# COMPACT_ATOMS: atom_id res chain seq x y z
N MET A 1 -5.41 -33.92 -26.69
CA MET A 1 -4.20 -33.11 -26.37
C MET A 1 -4.56 -31.72 -25.82
N GLU A 2 -5.70 -31.13 -26.18
CA GLU A 2 -6.11 -29.78 -25.73
C GLU A 2 -6.42 -29.67 -24.23
N ILE A 3 -7.04 -30.70 -23.64
CA ILE A 3 -7.46 -30.72 -22.23
C ILE A 3 -6.26 -30.63 -21.26
N ILE A 4 -5.14 -31.27 -21.61
CA ILE A 4 -3.91 -31.28 -20.80
C ILE A 4 -3.28 -29.88 -20.77
N GLY A 5 -3.28 -29.17 -21.90
CA GLY A 5 -2.80 -27.79 -21.98
C GLY A 5 -3.63 -26.83 -21.12
N SER A 6 -4.97 -26.97 -21.16
CA SER A 6 -5.87 -26.17 -20.32
C SER A 6 -5.67 -26.43 -18.82
N LEU A 7 -5.48 -27.70 -18.41
CA LEU A 7 -5.21 -28.08 -17.03
C LEU A 7 -3.90 -27.49 -16.50
N ILE A 8 -2.84 -27.49 -17.33
CA ILE A 8 -1.55 -26.89 -16.99
C ILE A 8 -1.69 -25.37 -16.85
N ALA A 9 -2.41 -24.71 -17.75
CA ALA A 9 -2.66 -23.27 -17.68
C ALA A 9 -3.44 -22.88 -16.42
N ILE A 10 -4.49 -23.63 -16.06
CA ILE A 10 -5.27 -23.41 -14.83
C ILE A 10 -4.39 -23.61 -13.59
N SER A 11 -3.56 -24.66 -13.58
CA SER A 11 -2.65 -24.96 -12.47
C SER A 11 -1.60 -23.87 -12.27
N LEU A 12 -1.04 -23.35 -13.37
CA LEU A 12 -0.12 -22.21 -13.33
C LEU A 12 -0.82 -20.95 -12.81
N LEU A 13 -2.00 -20.61 -13.32
CA LEU A 13 -2.77 -19.45 -12.89
C LEU A 13 -3.10 -19.51 -11.39
N THR A 14 -3.55 -20.66 -10.90
CA THR A 14 -3.82 -20.86 -9.47
C THR A 14 -2.54 -20.75 -8.64
N PHE A 15 -1.44 -21.36 -9.07
CA PHE A 15 -0.16 -21.24 -8.36
C PHE A 15 0.30 -19.78 -8.23
N PHE A 16 0.27 -18.99 -9.31
CA PHE A 16 0.62 -17.58 -9.27
C PHE A 16 -0.33 -16.77 -8.37
N TYR A 17 -1.62 -17.09 -8.38
CA TYR A 17 -2.63 -16.41 -7.56
C TYR A 17 -2.36 -16.60 -6.05
N PHE A 18 -2.00 -17.81 -5.63
CA PHE A 18 -1.71 -18.12 -4.23
C PHE A 18 -0.32 -17.66 -3.79
N LYS A 19 0.69 -17.74 -4.67
CA LYS A 19 2.07 -17.36 -4.35
C LYS A 19 2.24 -15.87 -4.07
N TYR A 20 1.46 -15.02 -4.73
CA TYR A 20 1.49 -13.57 -4.54
C TYR A 20 0.16 -13.10 -3.98
N PRO A 21 -0.06 -13.15 -2.66
CA PRO A 21 -1.29 -12.64 -2.08
C PRO A 21 -1.39 -11.13 -2.28
N LYS A 22 -2.63 -10.63 -2.27
CA LYS A 22 -2.91 -9.20 -2.21
C LYS A 22 -2.52 -8.69 -0.82
N VAL A 23 -1.68 -7.67 -0.77
CA VAL A 23 -1.26 -7.01 0.48
C VAL A 23 -1.87 -5.62 0.53
N THR A 24 -2.46 -5.26 1.67
CA THR A 24 -2.98 -3.92 1.95
C THR A 24 -2.34 -3.41 3.24
N VAL A 25 -1.67 -2.26 3.17
CA VAL A 25 -0.83 -1.76 4.27
C VAL A 25 -0.71 -0.24 4.20
N LYS A 26 -0.52 0.40 5.35
CA LYS A 26 -0.23 1.83 5.40
C LYS A 26 1.20 2.09 4.92
N SER A 27 1.39 3.13 4.11
CA SER A 27 2.70 3.43 3.54
C SER A 27 2.88 4.89 3.22
N ARG A 28 4.14 5.26 2.98
CA ARG A 28 4.56 6.56 2.46
C ARG A 28 5.26 6.40 1.12
N VAL A 29 4.98 7.29 0.18
CA VAL A 29 5.70 7.38 -1.09
C VAL A 29 7.07 8.00 -0.83
N LEU A 30 8.15 7.28 -1.11
CA LEU A 30 9.51 7.80 -1.00
C LEU A 30 9.96 8.43 -2.32
N ILE A 31 9.91 7.64 -3.39
CA ILE A 31 10.51 7.99 -4.68
C ILE A 31 9.53 7.59 -5.79
N LYS A 32 9.48 8.41 -6.82
CA LYS A 32 8.69 8.22 -8.03
C LYS A 32 9.62 8.37 -9.22
N GLU A 33 9.75 7.31 -10.01
CA GLU A 33 10.69 7.21 -11.14
C GLU A 33 9.93 6.90 -12.42
N LEU A 34 10.35 7.57 -13.50
CA LEU A 34 9.88 7.33 -14.85
C LEU A 34 11.10 6.92 -15.68
N ASP A 35 11.25 5.63 -15.92
CA ASP A 35 12.31 5.07 -16.73
C ASP A 35 11.88 5.01 -18.20
N HIS A 36 12.69 5.59 -19.09
CA HIS A 36 12.56 5.38 -20.52
C HIS A 36 13.55 4.30 -20.95
N PHE A 37 13.04 3.19 -21.50
CA PHE A 37 13.91 2.16 -22.07
C PHE A 37 13.49 1.84 -23.50
N LYS A 38 14.47 1.45 -24.31
CA LYS A 38 14.25 1.01 -25.69
C LYS A 38 13.98 -0.49 -25.64
N SER A 39 12.78 -0.90 -26.08
CA SER A 39 12.40 -2.30 -26.20
C SER A 39 13.24 -2.99 -27.28
N MET A 40 13.25 -4.33 -27.30
CA MET A 40 14.02 -5.13 -28.27
C MET A 40 13.59 -4.85 -29.73
N ASN A 41 12.37 -4.36 -29.94
CA ASN A 41 11.86 -3.92 -31.24
C ASN A 41 12.22 -2.46 -31.59
N GLY A 42 12.98 -1.77 -30.73
CA GLY A 42 13.40 -0.39 -30.93
C GLY A 42 12.40 0.67 -30.46
N GLU A 43 11.20 0.28 -30.00
CA GLU A 43 10.19 1.19 -29.50
C GLU A 43 10.56 1.74 -28.11
N LYS A 44 10.27 3.03 -27.87
CA LYS A 44 10.42 3.63 -26.54
C LYS A 44 9.29 3.15 -25.66
N MET A 45 9.63 2.43 -24.59
CA MET A 45 8.69 2.03 -23.55
C MET A 45 8.95 2.83 -22.27
N ASN A 46 7.87 3.17 -21.58
CA ASN A 46 7.92 3.85 -20.29
C ASN A 46 7.71 2.81 -19.18
N ALA A 47 8.69 2.64 -18.30
CA ALA A 47 8.53 1.93 -17.05
C ALA A 47 8.29 2.93 -15.93
N THR A 48 7.08 2.94 -15.37
CA THR A 48 6.74 3.78 -14.22
C THR A 48 6.88 2.95 -12.94
N LYS A 49 7.74 3.41 -12.03
CA LYS A 49 8.05 2.74 -10.76
C LYS A 49 7.86 3.72 -9.60
N ILE A 50 7.35 3.22 -8.49
CA ILE A 50 7.20 3.97 -7.25
C ILE A 50 7.77 3.15 -6.10
N ILE A 51 8.60 3.77 -5.27
CA ILE A 51 9.16 3.17 -4.06
C ILE A 51 8.35 3.65 -2.87
N PHE A 52 7.74 2.70 -2.16
CA PHE A 52 6.98 2.95 -0.93
C PHE A 52 7.76 2.49 0.29
N LEU A 53 7.63 3.22 1.40
CA LEU A 53 8.01 2.78 2.74
C LEU A 53 6.78 2.24 3.44
N LEU A 54 6.81 0.99 3.88
CA LEU A 54 5.73 0.37 4.63
C LEU A 54 5.79 0.80 6.11
N ASP A 55 4.73 1.38 6.64
CA ASP A 55 4.72 1.91 8.02
C ASP A 55 4.90 0.79 9.06
N ASP A 56 4.28 -0.37 8.85
CA ASP A 56 4.27 -1.47 9.84
C ASP A 56 5.63 -2.18 9.99
N SER A 57 6.48 -2.12 8.98
CA SER A 57 7.74 -2.89 8.94
C SER A 57 8.98 -2.07 8.61
N ASN A 58 8.82 -0.78 8.32
CA ASN A 58 9.86 0.11 7.82
C ASN A 58 10.60 -0.44 6.58
N LYS A 59 9.98 -1.39 5.86
CA LYS A 59 10.54 -2.00 4.64
C LYS A 59 10.21 -1.14 3.43
N LYS A 60 11.14 -1.09 2.48
CA LYS A 60 10.91 -0.46 1.18
C LYS A 60 10.38 -1.48 0.19
N VAL A 61 9.35 -1.11 -0.57
CA VAL A 61 8.82 -1.92 -1.69
C VAL A 61 8.82 -1.08 -2.96
N THR A 62 9.41 -1.64 -4.01
CA THR A 62 9.42 -1.02 -5.35
C THR A 62 8.32 -1.64 -6.17
N LEU A 63 7.35 -0.84 -6.58
CA LEU A 63 6.18 -1.28 -7.32
C LEU A 63 6.13 -0.65 -8.70
N ARG A 64 5.76 -1.45 -9.69
CA ARG A 64 5.45 -1.01 -11.05
C ARG A 64 4.01 -0.54 -11.12
N VAL A 65 3.78 0.56 -11.83
CA VAL A 65 2.44 1.11 -12.04
C VAL A 65 2.04 0.87 -13.48
N LEU A 66 0.95 0.14 -13.71
CA LEU A 66 0.52 -0.17 -15.08
C LEU A 66 -0.33 0.95 -15.72
N SER A 67 -0.95 1.79 -14.89
CA SER A 67 -1.79 2.89 -15.34
C SER A 67 -1.06 4.23 -15.19
N GLN A 68 -0.86 4.92 -16.32
CA GLN A 68 -0.24 6.25 -16.32
C GLN A 68 -1.01 7.25 -15.44
N LYS A 69 -2.35 7.26 -15.52
CA LYS A 69 -3.21 8.09 -14.66
C LYS A 69 -2.93 7.87 -13.16
N LYS A 70 -2.89 6.61 -12.72
CA LYS A 70 -2.57 6.28 -11.31
C LYS A 70 -1.17 6.75 -10.93
N PHE A 71 -0.21 6.66 -11.84
CA PHE A 71 1.14 7.15 -11.58
C PHE A 71 1.15 8.66 -11.42
N GLU A 72 0.45 9.41 -12.27
CA GLU A 72 0.35 10.87 -12.24
C GLU A 72 -0.30 11.38 -10.94
N GLU A 73 -1.34 10.70 -10.45
CA GLU A 73 -2.07 11.07 -9.22
C GLU A 73 -1.25 10.92 -7.92
N ILE A 74 -0.21 10.07 -7.92
CA ILE A 74 0.60 9.78 -6.74
C ILE A 74 1.82 10.71 -6.71
N ASN A 75 2.04 11.39 -5.58
CA ASN A 75 3.20 12.28 -5.39
C ASN A 75 4.16 11.75 -4.33
N GLN A 76 5.44 12.13 -4.47
CA GLN A 76 6.45 11.85 -3.44
C GLN A 76 6.04 12.51 -2.11
N GLY A 77 6.22 11.80 -1.00
CA GLY A 77 5.81 12.25 0.33
C GLY A 77 4.36 11.91 0.71
N ASP A 78 3.52 11.50 -0.23
CA ASP A 78 2.14 11.13 0.08
C ASP A 78 2.08 9.95 1.06
N ILE A 79 1.19 10.05 2.05
CA ILE A 79 0.90 8.99 3.02
C ILE A 79 -0.48 8.43 2.69
N GLY A 80 -0.60 7.11 2.65
CA GLY A 80 -1.84 6.47 2.23
C GLY A 80 -1.91 4.99 2.53
N ILE A 81 -3.05 4.40 2.17
CA ILE A 81 -3.25 2.96 2.16
C ILE A 81 -2.82 2.42 0.80
N LEU A 82 -1.77 1.61 0.81
CA LEU A 82 -1.22 0.94 -0.36
C LEU A 82 -1.79 -0.46 -0.48
N THR A 83 -2.22 -0.82 -1.67
CA THR A 83 -2.64 -2.18 -2.03
C THR A 83 -1.84 -2.68 -3.23
N TYR A 84 -1.17 -3.81 -3.09
CA TYR A 84 -0.29 -4.35 -4.13
C TYR A 84 -0.30 -5.88 -4.18
N ARG A 85 0.20 -6.44 -5.28
CA ARG A 85 0.37 -7.89 -5.47
C ARG A 85 1.67 -8.16 -6.21
N GLY A 86 2.58 -8.88 -5.56
CA GLY A 86 3.95 -9.08 -6.06
C GLY A 86 4.66 -7.74 -6.23
N LEU A 87 5.02 -7.42 -7.48
CA LEU A 87 5.71 -6.16 -7.85
C LEU A 87 4.78 -5.11 -8.46
N PHE A 88 3.46 -5.34 -8.48
CA PHE A 88 2.52 -4.47 -9.16
C PHE A 88 1.64 -3.71 -8.17
N LEU A 89 1.52 -2.41 -8.41
CA LEU A 89 0.57 -1.56 -7.71
C LEU A 89 -0.85 -1.89 -8.17
N ILE A 90 -1.74 -2.21 -7.23
CA ILE A 90 -3.17 -2.35 -7.49
C ILE A 90 -3.85 -1.00 -7.26
N GLU A 91 -3.64 -0.40 -6.08
CA GLU A 91 -4.31 0.82 -5.65
C GLU A 91 -3.49 1.56 -4.58
N PHE A 92 -3.56 2.89 -4.58
CA PHE A 92 -3.04 3.74 -3.50
C PHE A 92 -4.09 4.79 -3.15
N LYS A 93 -4.57 4.80 -1.91
CA LYS A 93 -5.52 5.79 -1.40
C LYS A 93 -4.81 6.74 -0.45
N LYS A 94 -4.60 7.99 -0.89
CA LYS A 94 -4.01 9.05 -0.07
C LYS A 94 -4.89 9.35 1.13
N ILE A 95 -4.31 9.40 2.33
CA ILE A 95 -4.98 9.84 3.55
C ILE A 95 -4.78 11.36 3.64
N ASN A 96 -5.87 12.13 3.56
CA ASN A 96 -5.80 13.59 3.67
C ASN A 96 -5.55 14.02 5.13
N ASP A 97 -4.78 15.09 5.34
CA ASP A 97 -4.39 15.58 6.68
C ASP A 97 -5.59 15.92 7.59
N LYS A 98 -6.74 16.34 7.02
CA LYS A 98 -7.97 16.56 7.81
C LYS A 98 -8.42 15.30 8.55
N LEU A 99 -8.25 14.13 7.96
CA LEU A 99 -8.60 12.83 8.56
C LEU A 99 -7.58 12.41 9.62
N MET A 100 -6.29 12.73 9.43
CA MET A 100 -5.25 12.50 10.43
C MET A 100 -5.43 13.36 11.69
N THR A 101 -5.88 14.61 11.54
CA THR A 101 -6.23 15.47 12.69
C THR A 101 -7.43 14.90 13.45
N LEU A 102 -8.47 14.43 12.75
CA LEU A 102 -9.64 13.81 13.38
C LEU A 102 -9.28 12.50 14.10
N LEU A 103 -8.47 11.63 13.50
CA LEU A 103 -8.01 10.38 14.13
C LEU A 103 -7.09 10.65 15.35
N ARG A 104 -6.24 11.68 15.30
CA ARG A 104 -5.44 12.11 16.46
C ARG A 104 -6.33 12.64 17.60
N LEU A 105 -7.39 13.37 17.27
CA LEU A 105 -8.34 13.88 18.25
C LEU A 105 -9.13 12.74 18.92
N ASP A 106 -9.49 11.69 18.17
CA ASP A 106 -10.23 10.56 18.72
C ASP A 106 -9.35 9.68 19.63
N MET A 107 -8.12 9.36 19.21
CA MET A 107 -7.17 8.63 20.07
C MET A 107 -6.76 9.45 21.31
N SER A 108 -6.77 10.79 21.24
CA SER A 108 -6.57 11.66 22.41
C SER A 108 -7.76 11.64 23.39
N LYS A 109 -8.98 11.45 22.90
CA LYS A 109 -10.17 11.29 23.75
C LYS A 109 -10.16 9.93 24.44
N GLU A 110 -9.82 8.87 23.73
CA GLU A 110 -9.73 7.52 24.30
C GLU A 110 -8.68 7.46 25.42
N LYS A 111 -7.49 8.04 25.21
CA LYS A 111 -6.44 8.13 26.24
C LYS A 111 -6.86 8.95 27.49
N ARG A 112 -7.76 9.93 27.33
CA ARG A 112 -8.32 10.70 28.45
C ARG A 112 -9.33 9.89 29.27
N ILE A 113 -10.11 9.02 28.64
CA ILE A 113 -11.06 8.14 29.35
C ILE A 113 -10.30 7.17 30.28
N TYR A 114 -9.16 6.64 29.85
CA TYR A 114 -8.33 5.78 30.70
C TYR A 114 -7.70 6.54 31.89
N HIS A 115 -7.33 7.81 31.74
CA HIS A 115 -6.82 8.60 32.87
C HIS A 115 -7.92 9.02 33.86
N PHE A 116 -9.13 9.31 33.39
CA PHE A 116 -10.26 9.65 34.27
C PHE A 116 -10.83 8.43 35.01
N GLY A 117 -10.85 7.24 34.38
CA GLY A 117 -11.33 6.01 35.01
C GLY A 117 -10.45 5.48 36.14
N VAL A 118 -9.14 5.74 36.09
CA VAL A 118 -8.20 5.35 37.15
C VAL A 118 -8.15 6.38 38.28
N GLY A 119 -8.36 7.67 37.98
CA GLY A 119 -8.44 8.75 38.97
C GLY A 119 -9.67 8.69 39.88
N LEU A 120 -10.84 8.29 39.36
CA LEU A 120 -12.06 8.19 40.17
C LEU A 120 -12.04 7.01 41.15
N LYS A 121 -11.32 5.93 40.83
CA LYS A 121 -11.23 4.75 41.71
C LYS A 121 -10.37 5.00 42.96
N MET A 122 -9.46 5.98 42.92
CA MET A 122 -8.60 6.36 44.06
C MET A 122 -9.25 7.34 45.05
N GLN A 123 -10.38 7.98 44.70
CA GLN A 123 -11.11 8.87 45.62
C GLN A 123 -12.21 8.17 46.45
N LEU A 124 -12.57 6.93 46.13
CA LEU A 124 -13.57 6.13 46.88
C LEU A 124 -12.95 5.14 47.89
N MET A 125 -11.63 5.20 48.11
CA MET A 125 -10.91 4.41 49.12
C MET A 125 -10.27 5.30 50.21
N LYS A 126 -10.90 6.42 50.54
CA LYS A 126 -10.60 7.19 51.76
C LYS A 126 -11.82 7.23 52.66
#